data_AF-A0A5J4XF33-F1
#
_entry.id   AF-A0A5J4XF33-F1
#
_cell.length_a   1.000
_cell.length_b   1.000
_cell.length_c   1.000
_cell.angle_alpha   90.00
_cell.angle_beta   90.00
_cell.angle_gamma   90.00
#
_symmetry.space_group_name_H-M   'P 1'
#
loop_
_entity.id
_entity.type
_entity.pdbx_description
1 polymer ?
#
loop_
_entity_poly.entity_id
_entity_poly.type
_entity_poly.pdbx_seq_one_letter_code
_entity_poly.pdbx_strand_id
1 'polypeptide(L)'
;MPFCSSVLKNKVLEDLGVQGRVLDVIKSMYAHDSAAVRTSEGLSEIFRCLMGVKQGCPLSPTLFGLYVDGLEKHLLETAGIDAPELCGILVSLLLYADDLILMSTSPEGLQQQLDALASFCEQRQLTVNLSKTKVVIFEARKSDCKEFVFNGTTVERHDEYRYLGFVFHATKNMAYGVEYLVAAAKKAVHAM
;
A
#
# COMPACT_ATOMS: atom_id res chain seq x y z
N MET A 1 22.91 -8.05 19.66
CA MET A 1 21.50 -8.48 19.65
C MET A 1 20.80 -7.74 18.52
N PRO A 2 20.13 -8.38 17.55
CA PRO A 2 19.60 -7.64 16.41
C PRO A 2 18.25 -7.00 16.74
N PHE A 3 18.09 -5.77 16.23
CA PHE A 3 16.99 -4.84 16.44
C PHE A 3 15.63 -5.35 15.90
N CYS A 4 14.54 -4.87 16.47
CA CYS A 4 13.22 -5.54 16.51
C CYS A 4 12.14 -4.96 15.57
N SER A 5 12.49 -4.17 14.54
CA SER A 5 11.52 -3.72 13.52
C SER A 5 12.19 -3.68 12.14
N SER A 6 11.52 -4.22 11.11
CA SER A 6 11.98 -4.22 9.72
C SER A 6 12.35 -2.82 9.22
N VAL A 7 11.62 -1.79 9.68
CA VAL A 7 11.86 -0.38 9.35
C VAL A 7 13.26 0.09 9.75
N LEU A 8 13.81 -0.45 10.83
CA LEU A 8 15.13 -0.08 11.35
C LEU A 8 16.25 -1.04 10.95
N LYS A 9 15.92 -2.19 10.35
CA LYS A 9 16.91 -3.19 9.94
C LYS A 9 17.61 -2.83 8.63
N ASN A 10 16.90 -2.15 7.72
CA ASN A 10 17.39 -1.89 6.36
C ASN A 10 18.14 -0.56 6.22
N LYS A 11 18.53 0.10 7.33
CA LYS A 11 19.22 1.40 7.33
C LYS A 11 18.54 2.52 6.54
N VAL A 12 17.27 2.35 6.15
CA VAL A 12 16.51 3.32 5.34
C VAL A 12 16.57 4.73 5.95
N LEU A 13 16.40 4.84 7.27
CA LEU A 13 16.50 6.14 7.95
C LEU A 13 17.90 6.75 7.84
N GLU A 14 18.96 5.93 7.95
CA GLU A 14 20.35 6.39 7.82
C GLU A 14 20.66 6.84 6.38
N ASP A 15 20.15 6.12 5.38
CA ASP A 15 20.29 6.45 3.96
C ASP A 15 19.54 7.75 3.60
N LEU A 16 18.42 8.02 4.27
CA LEU A 16 17.69 9.30 4.21
C LEU A 16 18.36 10.42 5.03
N GLY A 17 19.49 10.16 5.68
CA GLY A 17 20.27 11.14 6.42
C GLY A 17 19.84 11.32 7.88
N VAL A 18 18.93 10.50 8.41
CA VAL A 18 18.56 10.51 9.84
C VAL A 18 19.67 9.85 10.65
N GLN A 19 20.41 10.65 11.42
CA GLN A 19 21.59 10.20 12.16
C GLN A 19 21.63 10.74 13.59
N GLY A 20 22.61 10.26 14.36
CA GLY A 20 22.89 10.71 15.72
C GLY A 20 21.75 10.45 16.70
N ARG A 21 21.59 11.37 17.67
CA ARG A 21 20.68 11.19 18.82
C ARG A 21 19.22 10.92 18.43
N VAL A 22 18.75 11.49 17.32
CA VAL A 22 17.38 11.25 16.84
C VAL A 22 17.21 9.79 16.43
N LEU A 23 18.15 9.26 15.64
CA LEU A 23 18.15 7.85 15.25
C LEU A 23 18.25 6.93 16.46
N ASP A 24 19.10 7.27 17.45
CA ASP A 24 19.26 6.48 18.67
C ASP A 24 17.97 6.41 19.48
N VAL A 25 17.24 7.53 19.60
CA VAL A 25 15.94 7.57 20.27
C VAL A 25 14.92 6.71 19.53
N ILE A 26 14.84 6.81 18.20
CA ILE A 26 13.94 5.99 17.39
C ILE A 26 14.29 4.49 17.57
N LYS A 27 15.58 4.13 17.47
CA LYS A 27 16.05 2.75 17.71
C LYS A 27 15.66 2.26 19.10
N SER A 28 15.82 3.10 20.12
CA SER A 28 15.44 2.77 21.49
C SER A 28 13.93 2.56 21.65
N MET A 29 13.09 3.37 21.00
CA MET A 29 11.63 3.24 21.05
C MET A 29 11.13 1.89 20.51
N TYR A 30 11.87 1.29 19.57
CA TYR A 30 11.50 0.02 18.90
C TYR A 30 12.32 -1.20 19.38
N ALA A 31 13.31 -1.03 20.27
CA ALA A 31 14.21 -2.11 20.66
C ALA A 31 13.53 -3.26 21.43
N HIS A 32 12.51 -2.95 22.23
CA HIS A 32 11.82 -3.90 23.12
C HIS A 32 10.30 -3.75 23.00
N ASP A 33 9.80 -3.69 21.77
CA ASP A 33 8.37 -3.54 21.54
C ASP A 33 7.59 -4.84 21.85
N SER A 34 6.48 -4.71 22.57
CA SER A 34 5.62 -5.83 22.96
C SER A 34 4.16 -5.40 23.03
N ALA A 35 3.26 -6.32 22.70
CA ALA A 35 1.82 -6.09 22.70
C ALA A 35 1.07 -7.26 23.36
N ALA A 36 -0.19 -6.99 23.72
CA ALA A 36 -1.16 -7.99 24.14
C ALA A 36 -2.54 -7.60 23.57
N VAL A 37 -3.37 -8.59 23.27
CA VAL A 37 -4.71 -8.40 22.72
C VAL A 37 -5.73 -8.45 23.84
N ARG A 38 -6.62 -7.46 23.92
CA ARG A 38 -7.75 -7.47 24.85
C ARG A 38 -8.99 -8.03 24.16
N THR A 39 -9.55 -9.10 24.71
CA THR A 39 -10.81 -9.73 24.26
C THR A 39 -11.86 -9.62 25.36
N SER A 40 -13.07 -10.11 25.10
CA SER A 40 -14.13 -10.24 26.12
C SER A 40 -13.75 -11.17 27.27
N GLU A 41 -12.80 -12.10 27.04
CA GLU A 41 -12.35 -13.09 28.02
C GLU A 41 -11.17 -12.59 28.87
N GLY A 42 -10.57 -11.44 28.52
CA GLY A 42 -9.45 -10.87 29.26
C GLY A 42 -8.34 -10.35 28.35
N LEU A 43 -7.12 -10.28 28.90
CA LEU A 43 -5.92 -9.90 28.16
C LEU A 43 -5.17 -11.18 27.74
N SER A 44 -4.67 -11.22 26.50
CA SER A 44 -3.77 -12.28 26.04
C SER A 44 -2.44 -12.25 26.78
N GLU A 45 -1.64 -13.30 26.59
CA GLU A 45 -0.22 -13.24 26.92
C GLU A 45 0.48 -12.12 26.14
N ILE A 46 1.51 -11.55 26.76
CA ILE A 46 2.34 -10.52 26.13
C ILE A 46 3.27 -11.20 25.12
N PHE A 47 3.27 -10.71 23.89
CA PHE A 47 4.17 -11.15 22.83
C PHE A 47 5.02 -10.00 22.33
N ARG A 48 6.21 -10.32 21.79
CA ARG A 48 7.11 -9.32 21.21
C ARG A 48 6.69 -8.96 19.79
N CYS A 49 6.75 -7.68 19.47
CA CYS A 49 6.52 -7.16 18.12
C CYS A 49 7.86 -7.11 17.39
N LEU A 50 8.08 -8.06 16.47
CA LEU A 50 9.36 -8.22 15.76
C LEU A 50 9.43 -7.51 14.40
N MET A 51 8.27 -7.09 13.89
CA MET A 51 8.12 -6.51 12.55
C MET A 51 7.09 -5.40 12.53
N GLY A 52 7.23 -4.49 11.57
CA GLY A 52 6.30 -3.38 11.37
C GLY A 52 6.52 -2.21 12.32
N VAL A 53 5.52 -1.34 12.36
CA VAL A 53 5.52 -0.13 13.18
C VAL A 53 4.56 -0.28 14.37
N LYS A 54 4.82 0.43 15.48
CA LYS A 54 4.01 0.39 16.70
C LYS A 54 2.59 0.90 16.43
N GLN A 55 1.57 0.10 16.65
CA GLN A 55 0.19 0.57 16.55
C GLN A 55 -0.12 1.64 17.61
N GLY A 56 -0.85 2.69 17.24
CA GLY A 56 -1.18 3.81 18.13
C GLY A 56 -0.03 4.77 18.44
N CYS A 57 1.18 4.52 17.94
CA CYS A 57 2.30 5.45 18.08
C CYS A 57 2.20 6.59 17.05
N PRO A 58 2.24 7.87 17.47
CA PRO A 58 2.17 9.01 16.56
C PRO A 58 3.30 9.07 15.51
N LEU A 59 4.45 8.46 15.82
CA LEU A 59 5.61 8.43 14.92
C LEU A 59 5.51 7.32 13.86
N SER A 60 4.71 6.29 14.10
CA SER A 60 4.63 5.12 13.22
C SER A 60 4.20 5.43 11.78
N PRO A 61 3.18 6.28 11.53
CA PRO A 61 2.80 6.63 10.16
C PRO A 61 3.94 7.32 9.39
N THR A 62 4.65 8.24 10.04
CA THR A 62 5.80 8.93 9.43
C THR A 62 6.92 7.95 9.11
N LEU A 63 7.24 7.05 10.03
CA LEU A 63 8.28 6.02 9.81
C LEU A 63 7.90 5.07 8.69
N PHE A 64 6.63 4.67 8.58
CA PHE A 64 6.17 3.86 7.47
C PHE A 64 6.26 4.61 6.14
N GLY A 65 5.83 5.88 6.10
CA GLY A 65 5.95 6.75 4.94
C GLY A 65 7.40 6.86 4.44
N LEU A 66 8.35 7.12 5.35
CA LEU A 66 9.78 7.15 5.02
C LEU A 66 10.31 5.78 4.58
N TYR A 67 9.71 4.68 5.02
CA TYR A 67 10.14 3.33 4.66
C TYR A 67 9.76 2.95 3.21
N VAL A 68 8.59 3.39 2.78
CA VAL A 68 8.11 3.23 1.39
C VAL A 68 8.55 4.38 0.48
N ASP A 69 9.16 5.42 1.05
CA ASP A 69 9.76 6.52 0.30
C ASP A 69 10.81 5.98 -0.68
N GLY A 70 10.75 6.50 -1.91
CA GLY A 70 11.53 6.00 -3.04
C GLY A 70 10.87 4.89 -3.87
N LEU A 71 9.70 4.36 -3.51
CA LEU A 71 8.96 3.44 -4.38
C LEU A 71 8.65 4.07 -5.75
N GLU A 72 8.16 5.31 -5.77
CA GLU A 72 7.85 6.03 -7.02
C GLU A 72 9.10 6.13 -7.91
N LYS A 73 10.24 6.49 -7.32
CA LYS A 73 11.52 6.55 -8.02
C LYS A 73 11.94 5.17 -8.55
N HIS A 74 11.81 4.12 -7.75
CA HIS A 74 12.13 2.74 -8.15
C HIS A 74 11.27 2.25 -9.31
N LEU A 75 9.97 2.57 -9.30
CA LEU A 75 9.06 2.27 -10.41
C LEU A 75 9.51 3.01 -11.68
N LEU A 76 9.81 4.31 -11.57
CA LEU A 76 10.26 5.12 -12.71
C LEU A 76 11.55 4.58 -13.33
N GLU A 77 12.52 4.19 -12.49
CA GLU A 77 13.83 3.69 -12.94
C GLU A 77 13.75 2.26 -13.53
N THR A 78 12.82 1.43 -13.04
CA THR A 78 12.75 0.00 -13.42
C THR A 78 11.73 -0.28 -14.52
N ALA A 79 10.55 0.35 -14.46
CA ALA A 79 9.45 0.13 -15.40
C ALA A 79 9.32 1.24 -16.45
N GLY A 80 9.98 2.39 -16.25
CA GLY A 80 9.85 3.55 -17.12
C GLY A 80 8.55 4.32 -16.89
N ILE A 81 8.19 5.16 -17.88
CA ILE A 81 7.03 6.05 -17.81
C ILE A 81 5.90 5.46 -18.66
N ASP A 82 4.94 4.81 -18.00
CA ASP A 82 3.61 4.53 -18.54
C ASP A 82 2.58 4.85 -17.47
N ALA A 83 1.90 5.98 -17.60
CA ALA A 83 0.98 6.49 -16.60
C ALA A 83 -0.06 7.43 -17.23
N PRO A 84 -1.29 7.47 -16.70
CA PRO A 84 -2.25 8.50 -17.08
C PRO A 84 -1.76 9.90 -16.70
N GLU A 85 -2.11 10.89 -17.52
CA GLU A 85 -1.85 12.30 -17.25
C GLU A 85 -3.08 12.98 -16.66
N LEU A 86 -2.88 13.71 -15.56
CA LEU A 86 -3.88 14.56 -14.92
C LEU A 86 -3.32 15.97 -14.80
N CYS A 87 -3.93 16.93 -15.52
CA CYS A 87 -3.55 18.34 -15.47
C CYS A 87 -2.05 18.61 -15.73
N GLY A 88 -1.43 17.91 -16.69
CA GLY A 88 0.01 18.05 -16.96
C GLY A 88 0.94 17.21 -16.08
N ILE A 89 0.38 16.41 -15.16
CA ILE A 89 1.14 15.58 -14.22
C ILE A 89 0.87 14.11 -14.53
N LEU A 90 1.92 13.34 -14.77
CA LEU A 90 1.81 11.89 -14.91
C LEU A 90 1.62 11.26 -13.53
N VAL A 91 0.59 10.43 -13.39
CA VAL A 91 0.22 9.80 -12.11
C VAL A 91 0.33 8.28 -12.27
N SER A 92 1.49 7.72 -11.95
CA SER A 92 1.73 6.26 -12.02
C SER A 92 1.33 5.53 -10.74
N LEU A 93 1.32 6.24 -9.61
CA LEU A 93 1.22 5.68 -8.27
C LEU A 93 0.38 6.59 -7.36
N LEU A 94 -0.51 6.00 -6.58
CA LEU A 94 -1.12 6.65 -5.42
C LEU A 94 -0.81 5.83 -4.17
N LEU A 95 -0.35 6.50 -3.12
CA LEU A 95 -0.06 5.90 -1.82
C LEU A 95 -0.90 6.57 -0.75
N TYR A 96 -1.64 5.77 0.02
CA TYR A 96 -2.34 6.26 1.20
C TYR A 96 -2.25 5.23 2.32
N ALA A 97 -1.46 5.53 3.34
CA ALA A 97 -1.10 4.55 4.38
C ALA A 97 -0.62 3.24 3.74
N ASP A 98 -1.25 2.10 4.04
CA ASP A 98 -0.94 0.79 3.48
C ASP A 98 -1.65 0.49 2.13
N ASP A 99 -2.54 1.36 1.66
CA ASP A 99 -3.18 1.22 0.35
C ASP A 99 -2.29 1.82 -0.76
N LEU A 100 -2.15 1.06 -1.84
CA LEU A 100 -1.33 1.39 -3.00
C LEU A 100 -2.13 1.15 -4.28
N ILE A 101 -2.12 2.13 -5.19
CA ILE A 101 -2.68 2.00 -6.54
C ILE A 101 -1.57 2.23 -7.55
N LEU A 102 -1.38 1.26 -8.45
CA LEU A 102 -0.59 1.42 -9.67
C LEU A 102 -1.51 1.76 -10.84
N MET A 103 -1.08 2.68 -11.69
CA MET A 103 -1.82 3.10 -12.88
C MET A 103 -0.90 3.10 -14.10
N SER A 104 -1.42 2.55 -15.18
CA SER A 104 -0.74 2.41 -16.47
C SER A 104 -1.75 2.61 -17.59
N THR A 105 -1.29 3.08 -18.75
CA THR A 105 -2.12 3.22 -19.95
C THR A 105 -2.05 1.99 -20.87
N SER A 106 -1.09 1.10 -20.63
CA SER A 106 -0.97 -0.18 -21.35
C SER A 106 -0.91 -1.40 -20.40
N PRO A 107 -1.32 -2.60 -20.87
CA PRO A 107 -1.10 -3.85 -20.15
C PRO A 107 0.38 -4.13 -19.89
N GLU A 108 1.24 -3.90 -20.87
CA GLU A 108 2.68 -4.11 -20.75
C GLU A 108 3.29 -3.24 -19.64
N GLY A 109 2.92 -1.95 -19.59
CA GLY A 109 3.35 -1.03 -18.55
C GLY A 109 2.86 -1.44 -17.17
N LEU A 110 1.62 -1.94 -17.04
CA LEU A 110 1.11 -2.41 -15.74
C LEU A 110 1.88 -3.64 -15.25
N GLN A 111 2.17 -4.59 -16.13
CA GLN A 111 2.96 -5.76 -15.75
C GLN A 111 4.39 -5.36 -15.32
N GLN A 112 5.03 -4.44 -16.04
CA GLN A 112 6.35 -3.91 -15.65
C GLN A 112 6.32 -3.21 -14.29
N GLN A 113 5.27 -2.43 -14.01
CA GLN A 113 5.07 -1.80 -12.69
C GLN A 113 4.87 -2.84 -11.58
N LEU A 114 4.13 -3.92 -11.84
CA LEU A 114 3.95 -5.03 -10.88
C LEU A 114 5.28 -5.73 -10.57
N ASP A 115 6.10 -5.99 -11.60
CA ASP A 115 7.42 -6.62 -11.44
C ASP A 115 8.38 -5.71 -10.66
N ALA A 116 8.36 -4.41 -10.95
CA ALA A 116 9.14 -3.41 -10.22
C ALA A 116 8.69 -3.28 -8.75
N LEU A 117 7.37 -3.31 -8.49
CA LEU A 117 6.82 -3.34 -7.13
C LEU A 117 7.26 -4.61 -6.39
N ALA A 118 7.23 -5.78 -7.05
CA ALA A 118 7.67 -7.03 -6.45
C ALA A 118 9.15 -6.97 -6.02
N SER A 119 10.02 -6.46 -6.90
CA SER A 119 11.43 -6.19 -6.61
C SER A 119 11.61 -5.25 -5.42
N PHE A 120 10.87 -4.14 -5.38
CA PHE A 120 10.94 -3.18 -4.28
C PHE A 120 10.50 -3.82 -2.95
N CYS A 121 9.39 -4.57 -2.98
CA CYS A 121 8.87 -5.28 -1.82
C CYS A 121 9.88 -6.30 -1.28
N GLU A 122 10.57 -7.03 -2.15
CA GLU A 122 11.63 -7.96 -1.74
C GLU A 122 12.78 -7.22 -1.03
N GLN A 123 13.27 -6.13 -1.62
CA GLN A 123 14.33 -5.31 -1.03
C GLN A 123 13.94 -4.70 0.32
N ARG A 124 12.66 -4.33 0.46
CA ARG A 124 12.09 -3.70 1.66
C ARG A 124 11.40 -4.69 2.59
N GLN A 125 11.49 -6.00 2.36
CA GLN A 125 10.81 -7.01 3.21
C GLN A 125 9.32 -6.67 3.43
N LEU A 126 8.66 -6.14 2.40
CA LEU A 126 7.23 -5.86 2.39
C LEU A 126 6.50 -7.02 1.71
N THR A 127 5.29 -7.29 2.16
CA THR A 127 4.45 -8.35 1.60
C THR A 127 3.16 -7.74 1.06
N VAL A 128 2.89 -7.95 -0.23
CA VAL A 128 1.61 -7.58 -0.84
C VAL A 128 0.57 -8.65 -0.53
N ASN A 129 -0.61 -8.23 -0.06
CA ASN A 129 -1.72 -9.14 0.16
C ASN A 129 -2.50 -9.37 -1.14
N LEU A 130 -2.13 -10.42 -1.87
CA LEU A 130 -2.75 -10.74 -3.16
C LEU A 130 -4.25 -11.04 -3.09
N SER A 131 -4.76 -11.57 -1.98
CA SER A 131 -6.20 -11.80 -1.81
C SER A 131 -7.03 -10.50 -1.82
N LYS A 132 -6.40 -9.39 -1.43
CA LYS A 132 -7.00 -8.04 -1.42
C LYS A 132 -6.59 -7.20 -2.64
N THR A 133 -5.59 -7.65 -3.41
CA THR A 133 -5.08 -6.94 -4.58
C THR A 133 -5.94 -7.28 -5.78
N LYS A 134 -6.40 -6.25 -6.49
CA LYS A 134 -7.30 -6.39 -7.65
C LYS A 134 -6.76 -5.57 -8.82
N VAL A 135 -7.04 -6.02 -10.04
CA VAL A 135 -6.82 -5.23 -11.26
C VAL A 135 -8.17 -4.84 -11.85
N VAL A 136 -8.35 -3.55 -12.14
CA VAL A 136 -9.51 -3.01 -12.86
C VAL A 136 -9.04 -2.41 -14.16
N ILE A 137 -9.71 -2.78 -15.26
CA ILE A 137 -9.35 -2.33 -16.61
C ILE A 137 -10.42 -1.37 -17.13
N PHE A 138 -10.03 -0.12 -17.42
CA PHE A 138 -10.93 0.93 -17.90
C PHE A 138 -10.92 1.02 -19.43
N GLU A 139 -11.58 0.09 -20.10
CA GLU A 139 -11.60 -0.01 -21.56
C GLU A 139 -12.91 0.50 -22.19
N ALA A 140 -12.86 1.04 -23.40
CA ALA A 140 -14.06 1.47 -24.13
C ALA A 140 -14.77 0.29 -24.83
N ARG A 141 -13.99 -0.74 -25.21
CA ARG A 141 -14.47 -2.01 -25.76
C ARG A 141 -13.72 -3.11 -25.05
N LYS A 142 -14.42 -4.21 -24.73
CA LYS A 142 -13.82 -5.34 -24.03
C LYS A 142 -12.68 -5.92 -24.87
N SER A 143 -11.47 -5.91 -24.35
CA SER A 143 -10.28 -6.47 -24.97
C SER A 143 -9.93 -7.82 -24.33
N ASP A 144 -9.22 -8.65 -25.09
CA ASP A 144 -8.62 -9.88 -24.60
C ASP A 144 -7.29 -9.55 -23.89
N CYS A 145 -7.39 -8.77 -22.82
CA CYS A 145 -6.24 -8.37 -22.03
C CYS A 145 -5.68 -9.58 -21.30
N LYS A 146 -4.36 -9.77 -21.39
CA LYS A 146 -3.63 -10.82 -20.68
C LYS A 146 -3.85 -10.70 -19.17
N GLU A 147 -3.74 -11.85 -18.50
CA GLU A 147 -3.70 -11.90 -17.05
C GLU A 147 -2.43 -11.20 -16.53
N PHE A 148 -2.57 -10.53 -15.39
CA PHE A 148 -1.47 -9.88 -14.70
C PHE A 148 -0.94 -10.79 -13.61
N VAL A 149 0.38 -10.80 -13.42
CA VAL A 149 1.05 -11.70 -12.49
C VAL A 149 1.90 -10.88 -11.51
N PHE A 150 1.88 -11.27 -10.24
CA PHE A 150 2.74 -10.71 -9.20
C PHE A 150 3.46 -11.86 -8.49
N ASN A 151 4.80 -11.90 -8.54
CA ASN A 151 5.61 -12.99 -7.99
C ASN A 151 5.13 -14.39 -8.42
N GLY A 152 4.82 -14.56 -9.70
CA GLY A 152 4.34 -15.83 -10.26
C GLY A 152 2.89 -16.20 -9.95
N THR A 153 2.16 -15.35 -9.22
CA THR A 153 0.74 -15.56 -8.89
C THR A 153 -0.14 -14.60 -9.68
N THR A 154 -1.19 -15.10 -10.35
CA THR A 154 -2.15 -14.25 -11.07
C THR A 154 -2.90 -13.32 -10.12
N VAL A 155 -2.98 -12.04 -10.47
CA VAL A 155 -3.77 -11.03 -9.76
C VAL A 155 -5.20 -11.03 -10.29
N GLU A 156 -6.17 -11.07 -9.39
CA GLU A 156 -7.58 -11.20 -9.77
C GLU A 156 -8.09 -9.93 -10.47
N ARG A 157 -8.66 -10.09 -11.67
CA ARG A 157 -9.37 -9.02 -12.39
C ARG A 157 -10.77 -8.85 -11.81
N HIS A 158 -11.15 -7.60 -11.53
CA HIS A 158 -12.49 -7.22 -11.09
C HIS A 158 -13.03 -6.06 -11.91
N ASP A 159 -14.35 -5.95 -11.99
CA ASP A 159 -15.02 -4.82 -12.63
C ASP A 159 -15.16 -3.62 -11.68
N GLU A 160 -14.98 -3.81 -10.38
CA GLU A 160 -15.05 -2.75 -9.38
C GLU A 160 -13.90 -2.78 -8.37
N TYR A 161 -13.53 -1.60 -7.89
CA TYR A 161 -12.56 -1.44 -6.80
C TYR A 161 -12.94 -0.27 -5.90
N ARG A 162 -12.85 -0.49 -4.58
CA ARG A 162 -13.14 0.53 -3.58
C ARG A 162 -11.83 1.14 -3.09
N TYR A 163 -11.69 2.45 -3.25
CA TYR A 163 -10.54 3.21 -2.78
C TYR A 163 -10.99 4.44 -1.99
N LEU A 164 -10.48 4.59 -0.76
CA LEU A 164 -10.80 5.70 0.16
C LEU A 164 -12.31 5.98 0.32
N GLY A 165 -13.12 4.93 0.27
CA GLY A 165 -14.58 5.03 0.40
C GLY A 165 -15.35 5.30 -0.90
N PHE A 166 -14.67 5.54 -2.01
CA PHE A 166 -15.27 5.68 -3.33
C PHE A 166 -15.16 4.37 -4.13
N VAL A 167 -16.19 4.04 -4.91
CA VAL A 167 -16.20 2.85 -5.77
C VAL A 167 -15.93 3.26 -7.21
N PHE A 168 -14.87 2.71 -7.78
CA PHE A 168 -14.55 2.81 -9.21
C PHE A 168 -15.06 1.57 -9.92
N HIS A 169 -15.70 1.76 -11.08
CA HIS A 169 -16.22 0.68 -11.90
C HIS A 169 -15.65 0.74 -13.31
N ALA A 170 -15.33 -0.41 -13.91
CA ALA A 170 -14.65 -0.57 -15.20
C ALA A 170 -15.38 0.12 -16.36
N THR A 171 -16.71 0.28 -16.27
CA THR A 171 -17.54 1.01 -17.24
C THR A 171 -17.34 2.52 -17.23
N LYS A 172 -16.53 3.06 -16.29
CA LYS A 172 -16.26 4.50 -16.11
C LYS A 172 -17.48 5.31 -15.67
N ASN A 173 -18.60 4.64 -15.38
CA ASN A 173 -19.80 5.29 -14.88
C ASN A 173 -19.63 5.62 -13.39
N MET A 174 -19.58 6.91 -13.07
CA MET A 174 -19.44 7.38 -11.70
C MET A 174 -20.71 7.20 -10.85
N ALA A 175 -21.85 6.88 -11.46
CA ALA A 175 -23.10 6.62 -10.75
C ALA A 175 -22.95 5.52 -9.70
N TYR A 176 -22.19 4.46 -9.96
CA TYR A 176 -21.93 3.38 -9.00
C TYR A 176 -21.29 3.91 -7.70
N GLY A 177 -20.28 4.78 -7.83
CA GLY A 177 -19.63 5.41 -6.68
C GLY A 177 -20.57 6.36 -5.92
N VAL A 178 -21.36 7.15 -6.64
CA VAL A 178 -22.34 8.06 -6.04
C VAL A 178 -23.44 7.30 -5.30
N GLU A 179 -24.02 6.28 -5.92
CA GLU A 179 -25.06 5.43 -5.34
C GLU A 179 -24.54 4.72 -4.08
N TYR A 180 -23.30 4.22 -4.12
CA TYR A 180 -22.63 3.63 -2.97
C TYR A 180 -22.52 4.64 -1.81
N LEU A 181 -22.04 5.85 -2.07
CA LEU A 181 -21.91 6.90 -1.06
C LEU A 181 -23.27 7.30 -0.48
N VAL A 182 -24.30 7.44 -1.32
CA VAL A 182 -25.67 7.70 -0.88
C VAL A 182 -26.20 6.58 0.01
N ALA A 183 -25.96 5.32 -0.34
CA ALA A 183 -26.37 4.18 0.47
C ALA A 183 -25.62 4.11 1.81
N ALA A 184 -24.31 4.38 1.81
CA ALA A 184 -23.51 4.46 3.03
C ALA A 184 -23.98 5.59 3.96
N ALA A 185 -24.26 6.77 3.40
CA ALA A 185 -24.81 7.90 4.14
C ALA A 185 -26.17 7.58 4.76
N LYS A 186 -27.08 6.96 3.99
CA LYS A 186 -28.38 6.50 4.51
C LYS A 186 -28.19 5.54 5.68
N LYS A 187 -27.33 4.53 5.56
CA LYS A 187 -27.06 3.59 6.66
C LYS A 187 -26.54 4.29 7.91
N ALA A 188 -25.62 5.24 7.77
CA ALA A 188 -25.08 6.00 8.89
C ALA A 188 -26.16 6.84 9.60
N VAL A 189 -27.08 7.46 8.84
CA VAL A 189 -28.19 8.24 9.40
C VAL A 189 -29.18 7.36 10.19
N HIS A 190 -29.43 6.12 9.75
CA HIS A 190 -30.38 5.21 10.42
C HIS A 190 -29.72 4.37 11.53
N ALA A 191 -28.39 4.44 11.66
CA ALA A 191 -27.63 3.80 12.74
C ALA A 191 -27.39 4.73 13.93
N MET A 192 -27.76 6.01 13.83
CA MET A 192 -27.94 6.95 14.95
C MET A 192 -29.37 6.87 15.48
#